data_AF-T1AIP9-F1
#
_entry.id   AF-T1AIP9-F1
#
_cell.length_a   1.000
_cell.length_b   1.000
_cell.length_c   1.000
_cell.angle_alpha   90.00
_cell.angle_beta   90.00
_cell.angle_gamma   90.00
#
_symmetry.space_group_name_H-M   'P 1'
#
loop_
_entity.id
_entity.type
_entity.pdbx_description
1 polymer ?
#
loop_
_entity_poly.entity_id
_entity_poly.type
_entity_poly.pdbx_seq_one_letter_code
_entity_poly.pdbx_strand_id
1 'polypeptide(L)'
;EAVLAARPHFTMDDGGDLVGELHRRGQDAMGDIRGGTEETTTGVIRLRAMAQAGVLRFPVISVNGAQTKHLFDNRYGTGQSTIDGLIRATNLLLAGRTMVICGFGWCGRGLASRARGMGAQVVVTEVEPVRALEAVMEGYRVMPLADAAPIADVIITVTGDCNVVDRRHLELVKDGCVIANSGHFNSEINLAALDSLTTKVREVRPEVAEHTMGDGRRVFLLAE
;
A
#
# COMPACT_ATOMS: atom_id res chain seq x y z
N GLU A 1 20.12 -11.14 8.10
CA GLU A 1 21.22 -11.92 8.74
C GLU A 1 22.27 -11.04 9.43
N ALA A 2 22.86 -10.07 8.73
CA ALA A 2 23.86 -9.15 9.31
C ALA A 2 23.37 -8.46 10.60
N VAL A 3 22.11 -8.01 10.64
CA VAL A 3 21.49 -7.39 11.82
C VAL A 3 21.41 -8.35 13.01
N LEU A 4 21.09 -9.62 12.77
CA LEU A 4 20.94 -10.63 13.83
C LEU A 4 22.30 -11.10 14.36
N ALA A 5 23.32 -11.15 13.49
CA ALA A 5 24.69 -11.50 13.89
C ALA A 5 25.28 -10.52 14.91
N ALA A 6 24.80 -9.27 14.94
CA ALA A 6 25.22 -8.26 15.90
C ALA A 6 24.67 -8.48 17.34
N ARG A 7 23.84 -9.50 17.56
CA ARG A 7 23.18 -9.81 18.86
C ARG A 7 22.53 -8.56 19.49
N PRO A 8 21.54 -7.96 18.81
CA PRO A 8 20.92 -6.74 19.29
C PRO A 8 20.13 -6.98 20.58
N HIS A 9 20.08 -5.94 21.44
CA HIS A 9 19.22 -5.93 22.64
C HIS A 9 17.82 -5.38 22.34
N PHE A 10 17.68 -4.59 21.27
CA PHE A 10 16.42 -3.96 20.89
C PHE A 10 16.23 -4.07 19.38
N THR A 11 14.98 -4.22 18.94
CA THR A 11 14.61 -4.15 17.52
C THR A 11 13.88 -2.84 17.22
N MET A 12 14.14 -2.28 16.05
CA MET A 12 13.34 -1.20 15.48
C MET A 12 12.89 -1.71 14.11
N ASP A 13 11.59 -2.01 14.01
CA ASP A 13 11.02 -2.77 12.89
C ASP A 13 10.00 -1.93 12.12
N ASP A 14 9.98 -2.17 10.81
CA ASP A 14 9.13 -1.52 9.81
C ASP A 14 8.49 -2.64 8.98
N GLY A 15 7.29 -3.07 9.41
CA GLY A 15 6.55 -4.18 8.79
C GLY A 15 6.56 -5.50 9.56
N GLY A 16 7.34 -5.56 10.64
CA GLY A 16 7.39 -6.72 11.55
C GLY A 16 8.22 -7.88 11.03
N ASP A 17 9.05 -7.68 10.01
CA ASP A 17 9.81 -8.76 9.37
C ASP A 17 11.01 -9.19 10.20
N LEU A 18 11.71 -8.26 10.85
CA LEU A 18 12.82 -8.60 11.71
C LEU A 18 12.35 -9.41 12.93
N VAL A 19 11.27 -8.94 13.57
CA VAL A 19 10.65 -9.64 14.70
C VAL A 19 10.07 -10.98 14.24
N GLY A 20 9.42 -11.03 13.06
CA GLY A 20 8.92 -12.28 12.48
C GLY A 20 10.03 -13.30 12.25
N GLU A 21 11.16 -12.86 11.68
CA GLU A 21 12.33 -13.71 11.41
C GLU A 21 12.98 -14.22 12.69
N LEU A 22 13.08 -13.38 13.73
CA LEU A 22 13.55 -13.78 15.06
C LEU A 22 12.68 -14.91 15.64
N HIS A 23 11.36 -14.80 15.51
CA HIS A 23 10.42 -15.83 15.97
C HIS A 23 10.50 -17.11 15.15
N ARG A 24 10.77 -17.00 13.84
CA ARG A 24 10.97 -18.16 12.96
C ARG A 24 12.26 -18.91 13.28
N ARG A 25 13.36 -18.20 13.56
CA ARG A 25 14.67 -18.80 13.90
C ARG A 25 14.73 -19.38 15.32
N GLY A 26 13.82 -18.97 16.20
CA GLY A 26 13.69 -19.53 17.55
C GLY A 26 14.56 -18.84 18.60
N GLN A 27 14.58 -19.40 19.81
CA GLN A 27 15.18 -18.76 21.00
C GLN A 27 16.66 -18.43 20.86
N ASP A 28 17.44 -19.26 20.17
CA ASP A 28 18.87 -19.03 19.98
C ASP A 28 19.15 -17.75 19.18
N ALA A 29 18.26 -17.41 18.24
CA ALA A 29 18.36 -16.18 17.46
C ALA A 29 17.85 -14.95 18.22
N MET A 30 16.96 -15.14 19.20
CA MET A 30 16.46 -14.04 20.05
C MET A 30 17.48 -13.58 21.07
N GLY A 31 18.37 -14.47 21.53
CA GLY A 31 19.50 -14.13 22.39
C GLY A 31 19.10 -13.21 23.55
N ASP A 32 19.65 -11.99 23.55
CA ASP A 32 19.53 -10.98 24.61
C ASP A 32 18.49 -9.88 24.31
N ILE A 33 17.53 -10.13 23.41
CA ILE A 33 16.50 -9.14 23.06
C ILE A 33 15.62 -8.83 24.27
N ARG A 34 15.52 -7.55 24.59
CA ARG A 34 14.76 -6.99 25.71
C ARG A 34 13.43 -6.38 25.28
N GLY A 35 13.32 -5.97 24.02
CA GLY A 35 12.09 -5.43 23.47
C GLY A 35 12.27 -4.87 22.05
N GLY A 36 11.19 -4.35 21.48
CA GLY A 36 11.22 -3.74 20.16
C GLY A 36 10.25 -2.58 19.99
N THR A 37 10.34 -1.92 18.86
CA THR A 37 9.36 -0.95 18.37
C THR A 37 8.86 -1.36 17.00
N GLU A 38 7.59 -1.11 16.72
CA GLU A 38 7.00 -1.30 15.39
C GLU A 38 6.30 -0.02 14.92
N GLU A 39 6.65 0.40 13.71
CA GLU A 39 6.21 1.65 13.11
C GLU A 39 4.95 1.52 12.24
N THR A 40 4.70 0.38 11.62
CA THR A 40 3.65 0.24 10.61
C THR A 40 2.34 -0.33 11.15
N THR A 41 1.24 -0.03 10.45
CA THR A 41 -0.06 -0.63 10.76
C THR A 41 -0.05 -2.14 10.59
N THR A 42 0.51 -2.64 9.49
CA THR A 42 0.52 -4.08 9.19
C THR A 42 1.42 -4.86 10.15
N GLY A 43 2.61 -4.34 10.47
CA GLY A 43 3.47 -4.92 11.49
C GLY A 43 2.78 -4.99 12.86
N VAL A 44 2.09 -3.91 13.27
CA VAL A 44 1.32 -3.90 14.53
C VAL A 44 0.21 -4.97 14.53
N ILE A 45 -0.49 -5.17 13.41
CA ILE A 45 -1.53 -6.21 13.29
C ILE A 45 -0.90 -7.61 13.49
N ARG A 46 0.22 -7.90 12.80
CA ARG A 46 0.94 -9.17 12.93
C ARG A 46 1.39 -9.42 14.36
N LEU A 47 2.01 -8.42 15.00
CA LEU A 47 2.51 -8.52 16.37
C LEU A 47 1.39 -8.66 17.40
N ARG A 48 0.25 -7.99 17.20
CA ARG A 48 -0.94 -8.19 18.04
C ARG A 48 -1.49 -9.60 17.93
N ALA A 49 -1.54 -10.16 16.72
CA ALA A 49 -1.95 -11.55 16.52
C ALA A 49 -0.99 -12.52 17.23
N MET A 50 0.32 -12.29 17.14
CA MET A 50 1.33 -13.08 17.85
C MET A 50 1.19 -12.96 19.38
N ALA A 51 0.92 -11.77 19.90
CA ALA A 51 0.69 -11.55 21.32
C ALA A 51 -0.57 -12.27 21.81
N GLN A 52 -1.68 -12.20 21.05
CA GLN A 52 -2.93 -12.90 21.34
C GLN A 52 -2.76 -14.42 21.31
N ALA A 53 -1.93 -14.93 20.40
CA ALA A 53 -1.58 -16.35 20.33
C ALA A 53 -0.56 -16.80 21.41
N GLY A 54 -0.05 -15.89 22.24
CA GLY A 54 0.94 -16.20 23.28
C GLY A 54 2.32 -16.58 22.74
N VAL A 55 2.60 -16.32 21.46
CA VAL A 55 3.87 -16.67 20.81
C VAL A 55 4.86 -15.51 20.77
N LEU A 56 4.42 -14.27 20.98
CA LEU A 56 5.30 -13.11 21.07
C LEU A 56 6.18 -13.18 22.32
N ARG A 57 7.50 -13.25 22.15
CA ARG A 57 8.45 -13.57 23.23
C ARG A 57 9.02 -12.38 23.99
N PHE A 58 8.87 -11.17 23.48
CA PHE A 58 9.38 -9.95 24.09
C PHE A 58 8.41 -8.77 23.85
N PRO A 59 8.42 -7.75 24.71
CA PRO A 59 7.51 -6.61 24.57
C PRO A 59 7.84 -5.79 23.33
N VAL A 60 6.80 -5.33 22.62
CA VAL A 60 6.93 -4.41 21.49
C VAL A 60 6.06 -3.18 21.70
N ILE A 61 6.65 -2.00 21.55
CA ILE A 61 5.94 -0.72 21.59
C ILE A 61 5.46 -0.40 20.18
N SER A 62 4.15 -0.20 20.02
CA SER A 62 3.57 0.31 18.78
C SER A 62 3.81 1.81 18.69
N VAL A 63 4.83 2.22 17.93
CA VAL A 63 5.10 3.63 17.62
C VAL A 63 4.06 4.19 16.66
N ASN A 64 3.51 3.30 15.81
CA ASN A 64 2.37 3.60 14.95
C ASN A 64 1.26 4.32 15.72
N GLY A 65 0.89 3.81 16.91
CA GLY A 65 -0.18 4.37 17.74
C GLY A 65 0.06 5.79 18.31
N ALA A 66 1.25 6.37 18.11
CA ALA A 66 1.52 7.73 18.52
C ALA A 66 0.72 8.74 17.68
N GLN A 67 0.15 9.76 18.33
CA GLN A 67 -0.59 10.82 17.65
C GLN A 67 0.27 11.53 16.60
N THR A 68 1.54 11.78 16.91
CA THR A 68 2.49 12.41 15.99
C THR A 68 2.81 11.56 14.76
N LYS A 69 2.59 10.25 14.80
CA LYS A 69 2.85 9.35 13.69
C LYS A 69 1.68 9.33 12.71
N HIS A 70 0.50 8.93 13.18
CA HIS A 70 -0.67 8.82 12.31
C HIS A 70 -1.22 10.16 11.83
N LEU A 71 -1.21 11.20 12.67
CA LEU A 71 -1.72 12.51 12.26
C LEU A 71 -0.78 13.19 11.27
N PHE A 72 0.53 12.95 11.35
CA PHE A 72 1.50 13.68 10.55
C PHE A 72 2.06 12.87 9.39
N ASP A 73 2.73 11.76 9.68
CA ASP A 73 3.44 11.00 8.66
C ASP A 73 2.47 10.39 7.65
N ASN A 74 1.55 9.56 8.13
CA ASN A 74 0.62 8.85 7.25
C ASN A 74 -0.25 9.82 6.44
N ARG A 75 -0.64 10.97 7.01
CA ARG A 75 -1.52 11.93 6.33
C ARG A 75 -0.78 12.93 5.43
N TYR A 76 0.33 13.51 5.87
CA TYR A 76 1.04 14.55 5.11
C TYR A 76 2.25 14.00 4.35
N GLY A 77 2.95 13.02 4.92
CA GLY A 77 4.08 12.34 4.29
C GLY A 77 3.63 11.48 3.11
N THR A 78 2.88 10.41 3.37
CA THR A 78 2.46 9.44 2.33
C THR A 78 1.79 10.14 1.15
N GLY A 79 0.79 11.00 1.40
CA GLY A 79 0.09 11.68 0.32
C GLY A 79 0.97 12.55 -0.57
N GLN A 80 2.04 13.13 -0.03
CA GLN A 80 3.00 13.93 -0.82
C GLN A 80 3.99 13.02 -1.58
N SER A 81 4.56 12.02 -0.91
CA SER A 81 5.55 11.13 -1.53
C SER A 81 4.93 10.25 -2.63
N THR A 82 3.70 9.76 -2.46
CA THR A 82 3.01 8.98 -3.50
C THR A 82 2.80 9.82 -4.77
N ILE A 83 2.37 11.07 -4.64
CA ILE A 83 2.15 11.96 -5.79
C ILE A 83 3.47 12.31 -6.46
N ASP A 84 4.52 12.61 -5.69
CA ASP A 84 5.85 12.88 -6.24
C ASP A 84 6.41 11.65 -6.98
N GLY A 85 6.29 10.46 -6.41
CA GLY A 85 6.69 9.19 -7.04
C GLY A 85 5.95 8.94 -8.35
N LEU A 86 4.61 9.08 -8.34
CA LEU A 86 3.78 8.94 -9.53
C LEU A 86 4.20 9.92 -10.64
N ILE A 87 4.41 11.19 -10.32
CA ILE A 87 4.79 12.21 -11.31
C ILE A 87 6.20 11.95 -11.83
N ARG A 88 7.17 11.60 -10.98
CA ARG A 88 8.55 11.34 -11.42
C ARG A 88 8.64 10.10 -12.31
N ALA A 89 7.97 9.02 -11.94
CA ALA A 89 7.96 7.78 -12.70
C ALA A 89 7.29 7.96 -14.08
N THR A 90 6.16 8.67 -14.12
CA THR A 90 5.28 8.65 -15.31
C THR A 90 5.31 9.93 -16.14
N ASN A 91 5.66 11.08 -15.55
CA ASN A 91 5.49 12.42 -16.13
C ASN A 91 4.05 12.71 -16.60
N LEU A 92 3.04 12.09 -15.96
CA LEU A 92 1.63 12.28 -16.31
C LEU A 92 1.05 13.56 -15.69
N LEU A 93 0.21 14.25 -16.46
CA LEU A 93 -0.61 15.35 -15.97
C LEU A 93 -1.76 14.81 -15.11
N LEU A 94 -1.81 15.08 -13.81
CA LEU A 94 -2.90 14.56 -12.96
C LEU A 94 -4.23 15.30 -13.15
N ALA A 95 -4.19 16.56 -13.58
CA ALA A 95 -5.39 17.37 -13.78
C ALA A 95 -6.36 16.73 -14.79
N GLY A 96 -7.62 16.59 -14.39
CA GLY A 96 -8.69 15.99 -15.21
C GLY A 96 -8.69 14.46 -15.29
N ARG A 97 -7.64 13.78 -14.80
CA ARG A 97 -7.58 12.30 -14.74
C ARG A 97 -8.40 11.76 -13.58
N THR A 98 -8.99 10.59 -13.77
CA THR A 98 -9.66 9.84 -12.70
C THR A 98 -8.64 9.06 -11.90
N MET A 99 -8.42 9.46 -10.65
CA MET A 99 -7.55 8.76 -9.69
C MET A 99 -8.41 7.96 -8.74
N VAL A 100 -8.32 6.63 -8.80
CA VAL A 100 -8.99 5.71 -7.88
C VAL A 100 -8.03 5.41 -6.73
N ILE A 101 -8.47 5.69 -5.50
CA ILE A 101 -7.70 5.43 -4.28
C ILE A 101 -8.43 4.34 -3.51
N CYS A 102 -7.75 3.22 -3.29
CA CYS A 102 -8.30 2.11 -2.52
C CYS A 102 -7.88 2.22 -1.06
N GLY A 103 -8.85 2.48 -0.19
CA GLY A 103 -8.65 2.76 1.23
C GLY A 103 -8.68 4.26 1.57
N PHE A 104 -9.38 4.60 2.65
CA PHE A 104 -9.57 5.97 3.15
C PHE A 104 -9.21 6.11 4.64
N GLY A 105 -8.20 5.33 5.06
CA GLY A 105 -7.47 5.56 6.31
C GLY A 105 -6.58 6.81 6.25
N TRP A 106 -5.64 6.92 7.19
CA TRP A 106 -4.74 8.09 7.26
C TRP A 106 -3.99 8.38 5.96
N CYS A 107 -3.42 7.34 5.34
CA CYS A 107 -2.72 7.42 4.05
C CYS A 107 -3.66 7.82 2.91
N GLY A 108 -4.82 7.17 2.81
CA GLY A 108 -5.84 7.45 1.79
C GLY A 108 -6.36 8.89 1.83
N ARG A 109 -6.66 9.42 3.02
CA ARG A 109 -7.04 10.84 3.20
C ARG A 109 -5.94 11.78 2.73
N GLY A 110 -4.70 11.45 3.09
CA GLY A 110 -3.53 12.19 2.67
C GLY A 110 -3.43 12.28 1.17
N LEU A 111 -3.48 11.12 0.50
CA LEU A 111 -3.37 10.98 -0.94
C LEU A 111 -4.53 11.64 -1.69
N ALA A 112 -5.77 11.40 -1.26
CA ALA A 112 -6.97 11.96 -1.88
C ALA A 112 -6.97 13.49 -1.87
N SER A 113 -6.50 14.09 -0.77
CA SER A 113 -6.37 15.55 -0.66
C SER A 113 -5.37 16.11 -1.68
N ARG A 114 -4.20 15.47 -1.86
CA ARG A 114 -3.16 15.95 -2.79
C ARG A 114 -3.55 15.71 -4.23
N ALA A 115 -4.10 14.54 -4.54
CA ALA A 115 -4.63 14.21 -5.87
C ALA A 115 -5.68 15.25 -6.31
N ARG A 116 -6.64 15.58 -5.43
CA ARG A 116 -7.62 16.65 -5.70
C ARG A 116 -6.96 18.02 -5.85
N GLY A 117 -5.97 18.33 -5.01
CA GLY A 117 -5.18 19.56 -5.11
C GLY A 117 -4.44 19.72 -6.44
N MET A 118 -4.06 18.60 -7.08
CA MET A 118 -3.47 18.54 -8.42
C MET A 118 -4.51 18.53 -9.55
N GLY A 119 -5.80 18.71 -9.23
CA GLY A 119 -6.90 18.77 -10.19
C GLY A 119 -7.41 17.39 -10.67
N ALA A 120 -7.02 16.29 -10.01
CA ALA A 120 -7.52 14.97 -10.36
C ALA A 120 -8.98 14.77 -9.90
N GLN A 121 -9.74 13.98 -10.66
CA GLN A 121 -11.06 13.51 -10.28
C GLN A 121 -10.93 12.28 -9.38
N VAL A 122 -10.93 12.49 -8.07
CA VAL A 122 -10.69 11.41 -7.10
C VAL A 122 -11.95 10.57 -6.89
N VAL A 123 -11.76 9.24 -6.97
CA VAL A 123 -12.74 8.21 -6.59
C VAL A 123 -12.12 7.39 -5.46
N VAL A 124 -12.88 7.13 -4.41
CA VAL A 124 -12.45 6.34 -3.25
C VAL A 124 -13.18 5.00 -3.25
N THR A 125 -12.46 3.93 -2.92
CA THR A 125 -13.06 2.62 -2.59
C THR A 125 -12.80 2.34 -1.12
N GLU A 126 -13.82 1.88 -0.39
CA GLU A 126 -13.72 1.59 1.04
C GLU A 126 -14.66 0.45 1.43
N VAL A 127 -14.21 -0.33 2.41
CA VAL A 127 -14.98 -1.42 3.03
C VAL A 127 -15.59 -0.98 4.36
N GLU A 128 -15.01 0.03 5.02
CA GLU A 128 -15.51 0.53 6.30
C GLU A 128 -16.53 1.67 6.08
N PRO A 129 -17.82 1.50 6.44
CA PRO A 129 -18.87 2.46 6.10
C PRO A 129 -18.65 3.87 6.64
N VAL A 130 -18.02 4.00 7.81
CA VAL A 130 -17.74 5.31 8.42
C VAL A 130 -16.69 6.07 7.63
N ARG A 131 -15.64 5.39 7.14
CA ARG A 131 -14.61 6.01 6.29
C ARG A 131 -15.16 6.35 4.90
N ALA A 132 -16.01 5.48 4.35
CA ALA A 132 -16.72 5.76 3.12
C ALA A 132 -17.59 7.02 3.26
N LEU A 133 -18.35 7.14 4.35
CA LEU A 133 -19.15 8.33 4.64
C LEU A 133 -18.27 9.58 4.76
N GLU A 134 -17.14 9.49 5.45
CA GLU A 134 -16.19 10.60 5.56
C GLU A 134 -15.66 11.04 4.18
N ALA A 135 -15.29 10.10 3.31
CA ALA A 135 -14.85 10.42 1.95
C ALA A 135 -15.92 11.18 1.16
N VAL A 136 -17.19 10.78 1.30
CA VAL A 136 -18.33 11.50 0.69
C VAL A 136 -18.45 12.91 1.28
N MET A 137 -18.35 13.06 2.60
CA MET A 137 -18.42 14.37 3.27
C MET A 137 -17.26 15.30 2.89
N GLU A 138 -16.09 14.75 2.55
CA GLU A 138 -14.98 15.51 1.98
C GLU A 138 -15.16 15.85 0.49
N GLY A 139 -16.19 15.32 -0.18
CA GLY A 139 -16.54 15.62 -1.57
C GLY A 139 -16.00 14.63 -2.61
N TYR A 140 -15.59 13.43 -2.19
CA TYR A 140 -15.14 12.37 -3.09
C TYR A 140 -16.31 11.47 -3.52
N ARG A 141 -16.25 10.95 -4.75
CA ARG A 141 -17.13 9.86 -5.17
C ARG A 141 -16.65 8.58 -4.49
N VAL A 142 -17.58 7.82 -3.91
CA VAL A 142 -17.29 6.50 -3.33
C VAL A 142 -18.07 5.43 -4.08
N MET A 143 -17.37 4.40 -4.56
CA MET A 143 -17.98 3.28 -5.28
C MET A 143 -17.10 2.02 -5.18
N PRO A 144 -17.66 0.82 -5.42
CA PRO A 144 -16.87 -0.41 -5.53
C PRO A 144 -15.76 -0.30 -6.60
N LEU A 145 -14.63 -0.98 -6.38
CA LEU A 145 -13.53 -0.99 -7.34
C LEU A 145 -13.95 -1.59 -8.70
N ALA A 146 -14.91 -2.51 -8.73
CA ALA A 146 -15.47 -3.06 -9.97
C ALA A 146 -16.12 -1.97 -10.86
N ASP A 147 -16.69 -0.93 -10.25
CA ASP A 147 -17.31 0.19 -10.97
C ASP A 147 -16.31 1.31 -11.28
N ALA A 148 -15.29 1.47 -10.43
CA ALA A 148 -14.24 2.47 -10.60
C ALA A 148 -13.16 2.07 -11.61
N ALA A 149 -12.83 0.77 -11.71
CA ALA A 149 -11.77 0.26 -12.58
C ALA A 149 -11.96 0.63 -14.07
N PRO A 150 -13.17 0.53 -14.66
CA PRO A 150 -13.40 0.92 -16.06
C PRO A 150 -13.10 2.39 -16.38
N ILE A 151 -13.19 3.29 -15.40
CA ILE A 151 -12.97 4.73 -15.60
C ILE A 151 -11.59 5.21 -15.13
N ALA A 152 -10.85 4.38 -14.40
CA ALA A 152 -9.57 4.74 -13.78
C ALA A 152 -8.49 5.09 -14.81
N ASP A 153 -7.87 6.26 -14.67
CA ASP A 153 -6.58 6.57 -15.32
C ASP A 153 -5.42 6.07 -14.45
N VAL A 154 -5.59 6.18 -13.13
CA VAL A 154 -4.62 5.76 -12.12
C VAL A 154 -5.35 5.07 -10.99
N ILE A 155 -4.85 3.92 -10.54
CA ILE A 155 -5.30 3.20 -9.34
C ILE A 155 -4.15 3.16 -8.35
N ILE A 156 -4.37 3.65 -7.13
CA ILE A 156 -3.41 3.55 -6.03
C ILE A 156 -4.02 2.79 -4.86
N THR A 157 -3.35 1.74 -4.39
CA THR A 157 -3.74 1.00 -3.18
C THR A 157 -3.01 1.52 -1.93
N VAL A 158 -3.75 1.72 -0.84
CA VAL A 158 -3.26 2.23 0.45
C VAL A 158 -4.05 1.61 1.62
N THR A 159 -4.34 0.31 1.52
CA THR A 159 -5.25 -0.39 2.44
C THR A 159 -4.53 -1.15 3.56
N GLY A 160 -3.33 -1.66 3.29
CA GLY A 160 -2.65 -2.67 4.09
C GLY A 160 -3.23 -4.08 3.98
N ASP A 161 -4.11 -4.35 3.01
CA ASP A 161 -4.81 -5.63 2.79
C ASP A 161 -4.35 -6.30 1.48
N CYS A 162 -4.61 -7.60 1.33
CA CYS A 162 -4.14 -8.37 0.18
C CYS A 162 -5.16 -8.40 -0.97
N ASN A 163 -4.65 -8.45 -2.21
CA ASN A 163 -5.45 -8.62 -3.43
C ASN A 163 -6.59 -7.60 -3.55
N VAL A 164 -6.35 -6.35 -3.14
CA VAL A 164 -7.27 -5.22 -3.32
C VAL A 164 -7.57 -5.05 -4.81
N VAL A 165 -6.51 -5.01 -5.62
CA VAL A 165 -6.59 -5.05 -7.09
C VAL A 165 -6.37 -6.50 -7.55
N ASP A 166 -7.44 -7.29 -7.49
CA ASP A 166 -7.48 -8.67 -7.98
C ASP A 166 -7.82 -8.80 -9.48
N ARG A 167 -7.72 -10.02 -10.04
CA ARG A 167 -8.04 -10.41 -11.43
C ARG A 167 -9.28 -9.72 -11.98
N ARG A 168 -10.40 -9.79 -11.25
CA ARG A 168 -11.70 -9.24 -11.70
C ARG A 168 -11.66 -7.73 -11.95
N HIS A 169 -10.75 -7.00 -11.31
CA HIS A 169 -10.58 -5.57 -11.52
C HIS A 169 -9.58 -5.31 -12.65
N LEU A 170 -8.50 -6.09 -12.72
CA LEU A 170 -7.51 -6.03 -13.80
C LEU A 170 -8.13 -6.31 -15.17
N GLU A 171 -9.14 -7.17 -15.24
CA GLU A 171 -9.89 -7.43 -16.47
C GLU A 171 -10.76 -6.24 -16.90
N LEU A 172 -11.07 -5.30 -15.99
CA LEU A 172 -11.97 -4.17 -16.23
C LEU A 172 -11.25 -2.84 -16.51
N VAL A 173 -9.97 -2.70 -16.16
CA VAL A 173 -9.25 -1.42 -16.35
C VAL A 173 -9.12 -1.03 -17.82
N LYS A 174 -9.19 0.26 -18.14
CA LYS A 174 -9.03 0.73 -19.52
C LYS A 174 -7.57 0.64 -20.00
N ASP A 175 -7.37 0.68 -21.33
CA ASP A 175 -6.03 0.80 -21.91
C ASP A 175 -5.30 2.02 -21.35
N GLY A 176 -4.05 1.82 -20.96
CA GLY A 176 -3.18 2.85 -20.42
C GLY A 176 -3.38 3.15 -18.93
N CYS A 177 -4.18 2.35 -18.20
CA CYS A 177 -4.32 2.52 -16.76
C CYS A 177 -2.97 2.32 -16.04
N VAL A 178 -2.63 3.24 -15.14
CA VAL A 178 -1.48 3.13 -14.23
C VAL A 178 -1.94 2.56 -12.91
N ILE A 179 -1.22 1.57 -12.38
CA ILE A 179 -1.51 0.93 -11.10
C ILE A 179 -0.24 1.00 -10.24
N ALA A 180 -0.39 1.41 -8.98
CA ALA A 180 0.72 1.44 -8.04
C ALA A 180 0.24 1.13 -6.62
N ASN A 181 1.15 0.63 -5.79
CA ASN A 181 0.90 0.44 -4.37
C ASN A 181 1.63 1.51 -3.56
N SER A 182 0.95 2.07 -2.55
CA SER A 182 1.55 2.93 -1.54
C SER A 182 1.16 2.51 -0.12
N GLY A 183 0.57 1.33 0.03
CA GLY A 183 0.42 0.69 1.33
C GLY A 183 1.58 -0.28 1.61
N HIS A 184 1.30 -1.47 2.13
CA HIS A 184 2.35 -2.33 2.68
C HIS A 184 2.75 -3.47 1.72
N PHE A 185 4.06 -3.64 1.51
CA PHE A 185 4.68 -4.63 0.60
C PHE A 185 4.12 -4.60 -0.83
N ASN A 186 4.11 -5.72 -1.53
CA ASN A 186 3.63 -5.87 -2.91
C ASN A 186 2.33 -6.69 -3.02
N SER A 187 1.64 -6.93 -1.90
CA SER A 187 0.50 -7.86 -1.83
C SER A 187 -0.87 -7.21 -2.06
N GLU A 188 -0.97 -5.88 -2.06
CA GLU A 188 -2.26 -5.20 -2.32
C GLU A 188 -2.71 -5.35 -3.78
N ILE A 189 -1.75 -5.56 -4.69
CA ILE A 189 -2.00 -5.84 -6.11
C ILE A 189 -1.71 -7.32 -6.33
N ASN A 190 -2.65 -8.05 -6.94
CA ASN A 190 -2.42 -9.46 -7.25
C ASN A 190 -1.50 -9.60 -8.47
N LEU A 191 -0.18 -9.55 -8.24
CA LEU A 191 0.84 -9.65 -9.30
C LEU A 191 0.75 -10.98 -10.07
N ALA A 192 0.49 -12.09 -9.39
CA ALA A 192 0.31 -13.39 -10.04
C ALA A 192 -0.89 -13.40 -11.01
N ALA A 193 -1.98 -12.72 -10.65
CA ALA A 193 -3.11 -12.54 -11.56
C ALA A 193 -2.74 -11.62 -12.74
N LEU A 194 -2.04 -10.52 -12.51
CA LEU A 194 -1.55 -9.62 -13.56
C LEU A 194 -0.66 -10.36 -14.56
N ASP A 195 0.31 -11.12 -14.08
CA ASP A 195 1.22 -11.92 -14.92
C ASP A 195 0.47 -12.91 -15.79
N SER A 196 -0.52 -13.61 -15.22
CA SER A 196 -1.32 -14.58 -15.97
C SER A 196 -2.22 -13.95 -17.05
N LEU A 197 -2.55 -12.66 -16.93
CA LEU A 197 -3.30 -11.90 -17.93
C LEU A 197 -2.37 -11.24 -18.97
N THR A 198 -1.07 -11.21 -18.69
CA THR A 198 -0.06 -10.52 -19.48
C THR A 198 0.55 -11.45 -20.53
N THR A 199 0.67 -10.95 -21.75
CA THR A 199 1.34 -11.63 -22.87
C THR A 199 2.77 -11.14 -23.07
N LYS A 200 3.06 -9.91 -22.68
CA LYS A 200 4.37 -9.29 -22.80
C LYS A 200 4.58 -8.23 -21.72
N VAL A 201 5.74 -8.27 -21.07
CA VAL A 201 6.20 -7.25 -20.13
C VAL A 201 7.36 -6.48 -20.77
N ARG A 202 7.35 -5.16 -20.63
CA ARG A 202 8.46 -4.30 -21.02
C ARG A 202 8.63 -3.17 -20.01
N GLU A 203 9.84 -3.00 -19.50
CA GLU A 203 10.19 -1.79 -18.76
C GLU A 203 10.26 -0.60 -19.74
N VAL A 204 9.38 0.39 -19.56
CA VAL A 204 9.32 1.57 -20.44
C VAL A 204 10.15 2.73 -19.88
N ARG A 205 10.32 2.76 -18.55
CA ARG A 205 11.11 3.71 -17.77
C ARG A 205 11.55 3.01 -16.47
N PRO A 206 12.59 3.51 -15.78
CA PRO A 206 12.93 3.01 -14.46
C PRO A 206 11.71 2.95 -13.55
N GLU A 207 11.46 1.80 -12.93
CA GLU A 207 10.32 1.52 -12.05
C GLU A 207 8.94 1.58 -12.73
N VAL A 208 8.87 1.45 -14.07
CA VAL A 208 7.61 1.45 -14.84
C VAL A 208 7.58 0.27 -15.80
N ALA A 209 6.80 -0.75 -15.45
CA ALA A 209 6.56 -1.92 -16.28
C ALA A 209 5.25 -1.77 -17.08
N GLU A 210 5.33 -1.92 -18.40
CA GLU A 210 4.18 -2.05 -19.30
C GLU A 210 3.82 -3.52 -19.46
N HIS A 211 2.62 -3.89 -19.02
CA HIS A 211 2.00 -5.19 -19.20
C HIS A 211 1.02 -5.12 -20.38
N THR A 212 1.35 -5.81 -21.48
CA THR A 212 0.42 -5.99 -22.60
C THR A 212 -0.50 -7.18 -22.29
N MET A 213 -1.77 -6.89 -22.06
CA MET A 213 -2.81 -7.85 -21.70
C MET A 213 -3.18 -8.74 -22.91
N GLY A 214 -3.81 -9.88 -22.67
CA GLY A 214 -4.24 -10.82 -23.72
C GLY A 214 -5.19 -10.25 -24.79
N ASP A 215 -5.88 -9.16 -24.48
CA ASP A 215 -6.77 -8.45 -25.42
C ASP A 215 -6.13 -7.21 -26.08
N GLY A 216 -4.83 -7.00 -25.86
CA GLY A 216 -4.06 -5.90 -26.45
C GLY A 216 -4.08 -4.59 -25.66
N ARG A 217 -4.85 -4.48 -24.57
CA ARG A 217 -4.73 -3.34 -23.63
C ARG A 217 -3.36 -3.33 -22.97
N ARG A 218 -2.90 -2.16 -22.59
CA ARG A 218 -1.67 -1.94 -21.83
C ARG A 218 -2.03 -1.47 -20.43
N VAL A 219 -1.43 -2.10 -19.44
CA VAL A 219 -1.50 -1.69 -18.04
C VAL A 219 -0.09 -1.34 -17.58
N PHE A 220 0.06 -0.25 -16.85
CA PHE A 220 1.36 0.20 -16.35
C PHE A 220 1.44 -0.05 -14.85
N LEU A 221 2.39 -0.86 -14.41
CA LEU A 221 2.68 -1.10 -13.00
C LEU A 221 3.89 -0.27 -12.57
N LEU A 222 3.80 0.39 -11.42
CA LEU A 222 4.91 1.17 -10.85
C LEU A 222 5.57 0.43 -9.68
N ALA A 223 6.91 0.44 -9.66
CA ALA A 223 7.76 0.01 -8.54
C ALA A 223 7.40 -1.38 -7.96
N GLU A 224 7.58 -2.42 -8.78
CA GLU A 224 7.36 -3.84 -8.40
C GLU A 224 8.37 -4.35 -7.36
#